data_AF-A0A3M4AI61-F1
#
_entry.id   AF-A0A3M4AI61-F1
#
_cell.length_a   1.000
_cell.length_b   1.000
_cell.length_c   1.000
_cell.angle_alpha   90.00
_cell.angle_beta   90.00
_cell.angle_gamma   90.00
#
_symmetry.space_group_name_H-M   'P 1'
#
loop_
_entity.id
_entity.type
_entity.pdbx_description
1 polymer ?
#
loop_
_entity_poly.entity_id
_entity_poly.type
_entity_poly.pdbx_seq_one_letter_code
_entity_poly.pdbx_strand_id
1 'polypeptide(L)'
;MSAPQAPQDPRDPIFKGCTRPAMVYGVPTVPLAIVVMVVVLISVWTTVLLAFTLIPIFLVMRVIAKHDDQQFRLLGLKILFRANNRNRRFWKSSTYSPFQFKKRK
;
A
#
# COMPACT_ATOMS: atom_id res chain seq x y z
N MET A 1 1.92 8.31 4.19
CA MET A 1 1.68 8.69 5.59
C MET A 1 0.26 8.31 5.95
N SER A 2 0.07 7.24 6.72
CA SER A 2 -1.21 7.02 7.39
C SER A 2 -1.42 8.17 8.37
N ALA A 3 -2.64 8.69 8.47
CA ALA A 3 -2.97 9.67 9.52
C ALA A 3 -2.47 9.16 10.88
N PRO A 4 -1.96 10.05 11.77
CA PRO A 4 -1.63 9.65 13.13
C PRO A 4 -2.85 8.95 13.71
N GLN A 5 -2.66 7.69 14.11
CA GLN A 5 -3.74 6.92 14.69
C GLN A 5 -4.15 7.61 15.98
N ALA A 6 -5.43 7.98 16.09
CA ALA A 6 -6.00 8.36 17.37
C ALA A 6 -5.68 7.26 18.40
N PRO A 7 -5.41 7.60 19.67
CA PRO A 7 -5.15 6.62 20.70
C PRO A 7 -6.31 5.61 20.72
N GLN A 8 -6.01 4.37 20.34
CA GLN A 8 -6.99 3.29 20.30
C GLN A 8 -7.33 2.91 21.75
N ASP A 9 -8.62 2.88 22.10
CA ASP A 9 -9.05 2.35 23.39
C ASP A 9 -8.70 0.84 23.42
N PRO A 10 -7.90 0.37 24.39
CA PRO A 10 -7.57 -1.06 24.52
C PRO A 10 -8.80 -1.97 24.65
N ARG A 11 -9.96 -1.43 25.04
CA ARG A 11 -11.22 -2.16 25.20
C ARG A 11 -11.88 -2.48 23.85
N ASP A 12 -11.72 -1.60 22.86
CA ASP A 12 -12.35 -1.71 21.53
C ASP A 12 -11.33 -1.51 20.38
N PRO A 13 -10.43 -2.48 20.15
CA PRO A 13 -9.44 -2.37 19.08
C PRO A 13 -10.09 -2.44 17.68
N ILE A 14 -9.86 -1.41 16.85
CA ILE A 14 -10.29 -1.43 15.45
C ILE A 14 -9.39 -2.35 14.61
N PHE A 15 -9.96 -3.45 14.12
CA PHE A 15 -9.29 -4.40 13.23
C PHE A 15 -9.35 -3.94 11.76
N LYS A 16 -8.33 -3.21 11.30
CA LYS A 16 -8.20 -2.74 9.90
C LYS A 16 -8.11 -3.85 8.84
N GLY A 17 -7.92 -5.10 9.25
CA GLY A 17 -8.02 -6.27 8.38
C GLY A 17 -9.46 -6.60 8.00
N CYS A 18 -10.41 -6.28 8.89
CA CYS A 18 -11.85 -6.53 8.69
C CYS A 18 -12.53 -5.42 7.87
N THR A 19 -11.81 -4.35 7.52
CA THR A 19 -12.33 -3.24 6.73
C THR A 19 -11.88 -3.35 5.29
N ARG A 20 -12.84 -3.41 4.37
CA ARG A 20 -12.62 -3.39 2.93
C ARG A 20 -11.99 -2.05 2.52
N PRO A 21 -10.96 -2.02 1.66
CA PRO A 21 -10.40 -0.76 1.18
C PRO A 21 -11.36 -0.13 0.17
N ALA A 22 -11.29 1.19 0.02
CA ALA A 22 -12.05 1.87 -1.03
C ALA A 22 -11.60 1.38 -2.42
N MET A 23 -12.54 0.87 -3.22
CA MET A 23 -12.29 0.31 -4.55
C MET A 23 -13.22 0.92 -5.59
N VAL A 24 -12.68 1.16 -6.79
CA VAL A 24 -13.39 1.64 -7.98
C VAL A 24 -13.20 0.60 -9.09
N TYR A 25 -14.29 0.11 -9.67
CA TYR A 25 -14.29 -0.97 -10.68
C TYR A 25 -13.48 -2.23 -10.29
N GLY A 26 -13.42 -2.54 -8.99
CA GLY A 26 -12.67 -3.68 -8.46
C GLY A 26 -11.17 -3.42 -8.27
N VAL A 27 -10.72 -2.17 -8.40
CA VAL A 27 -9.34 -1.76 -8.19
C VAL A 27 -9.24 -0.78 -7.01
N PRO A 28 -8.28 -0.94 -6.08
CA PRO A 28 -8.14 -0.02 -4.95
C PRO A 28 -7.82 1.41 -5.39
N THR A 29 -8.52 2.39 -4.81
CA THR A 29 -8.46 3.80 -5.24
C THR A 29 -7.09 4.43 -5.08
N VAL A 30 -6.40 4.12 -3.97
CA VAL A 30 -5.07 4.68 -3.68
C VAL A 30 -4.01 4.22 -4.69
N PRO A 31 -3.81 2.90 -4.94
CA PRO A 31 -2.96 2.41 -6.03
C PRO A 31 -3.32 2.98 -7.40
N LEU A 32 -4.61 3.06 -7.73
CA LEU A 32 -5.07 3.61 -9.00
C LEU A 32 -4.64 5.06 -9.18
N ALA A 33 -4.87 5.91 -8.18
CA ALA A 33 -4.52 7.32 -8.22
C ALA A 33 -3.00 7.54 -8.39
N ILE A 34 -2.18 6.75 -7.69
CA ILE A 34 -0.71 6.82 -7.80
C ILE A 34 -0.27 6.46 -9.22
N VAL A 35 -0.80 5.38 -9.78
CA VAL A 35 -0.43 4.95 -11.14
C VAL A 35 -0.86 5.96 -12.18
N VAL A 36 -2.10 6.46 -12.11
CA VAL A 36 -2.60 7.47 -13.05
C VAL A 36 -1.74 8.73 -12.97
N MET A 37 -1.45 9.23 -11.77
CA MET A 37 -0.60 10.41 -11.58
C MET A 37 0.78 10.21 -12.20
N VAL A 38 1.46 9.10 -11.90
CA VAL A 38 2.82 8.84 -12.40
C VAL A 38 2.85 8.71 -13.93
N VAL A 39 1.93 7.94 -14.51
CA VAL A 39 1.90 7.73 -15.96
C VAL A 39 1.55 9.01 -16.71
N VAL A 40 0.58 9.79 -16.21
CA VAL A 40 0.21 11.08 -16.81
C VAL A 40 1.37 12.06 -16.73
N LEU A 41 2.05 12.17 -15.57
CA LEU A 41 3.22 13.03 -15.44
C LEU A 41 4.31 12.64 -16.43
N ILE A 42 4.66 11.37 -16.54
CA ILE A 42 5.68 10.92 -17.50
C ILE A 42 5.23 11.20 -18.94
N SER A 43 3.96 10.94 -19.25
CA SER A 43 3.40 11.14 -20.60
C SER A 43 3.46 12.60 -21.04
N VAL A 44 3.20 13.55 -20.15
CA VAL A 44 3.31 14.99 -20.43
C VAL A 44 4.73 15.39 -20.82
N TRP A 45 5.75 14.81 -20.17
CA TRP A 45 7.16 15.14 -20.43
C TRP A 45 7.77 14.40 -21.62
N THR A 46 7.10 13.35 -22.13
CA THR A 46 7.67 12.47 -23.15
C THR A 46 6.77 12.40 -24.37
N THR A 47 5.69 11.61 -24.32
CA THR A 47 4.72 11.48 -25.40
C THR A 47 3.33 11.19 -24.83
N VAL A 48 2.30 11.78 -25.43
CA VAL A 48 0.90 11.54 -25.05
C VAL A 48 0.50 10.06 -25.25
N LEU A 49 1.17 9.36 -26.17
CA LEU A 49 0.92 7.94 -26.43
C LEU A 49 1.20 7.04 -25.21
N LEU A 50 2.06 7.46 -24.29
CA LEU A 50 2.29 6.73 -23.04
C LEU A 50 1.04 6.62 -22.17
N ALA A 51 0.07 7.54 -22.29
CA ALA A 51 -1.19 7.44 -21.57
C ALA A 51 -1.98 6.15 -21.90
N PHE A 52 -1.83 5.60 -23.11
CA PHE A 52 -2.49 4.33 -23.49
C PHE A 52 -1.99 3.14 -22.66
N THR A 53 -0.80 3.22 -22.07
CA THR A 53 -0.29 2.19 -21.16
C THR A 53 -1.11 2.05 -19.88
N LEU A 54 -1.97 3.02 -19.54
CA LEU A 54 -2.89 2.90 -18.42
C LEU A 54 -3.88 1.74 -18.56
N ILE A 55 -4.29 1.41 -19.79
CA ILE A 55 -5.26 0.33 -20.05
C ILE A 55 -4.69 -1.04 -19.60
N PRO A 56 -3.53 -1.50 -20.11
CA PRO A 56 -2.97 -2.77 -19.66
C PRO A 56 -2.59 -2.75 -18.18
N ILE A 57 -2.10 -1.63 -17.64
CA ILE A 57 -1.78 -1.53 -16.20
C ILE A 57 -3.04 -1.70 -15.35
N PHE A 58 -4.16 -1.08 -15.74
CA PHE A 58 -5.44 -1.22 -15.05
C PHE A 58 -5.93 -2.67 -15.06
N LEU A 59 -5.82 -3.37 -16.19
CA LEU A 59 -6.21 -4.78 -16.28
C LEU A 59 -5.38 -5.67 -15.35
N VAL A 60 -4.06 -5.48 -15.31
CA VAL A 60 -3.18 -6.21 -14.38
C VAL A 60 -3.58 -5.90 -12.93
N MET A 61 -3.83 -4.62 -12.61
CA MET A 61 -4.24 -4.21 -11.27
C MET A 61 -5.55 -4.88 -10.84
N ARG A 62 -6.50 -5.00 -11.78
CA ARG A 62 -7.79 -5.67 -11.56
C ARG A 62 -7.63 -7.17 -11.34
N VAL A 63 -6.74 -7.85 -12.08
CA VAL A 63 -6.46 -9.28 -11.87
C VAL A 63 -5.86 -9.51 -10.48
N ILE A 64 -4.93 -8.67 -10.04
CA ILE A 64 -4.33 -8.75 -8.71
C ILE A 64 -5.38 -8.51 -7.62
N ALA A 65 -6.18 -7.44 -7.75
CA ALA A 65 -7.21 -7.09 -6.78
C ALA A 65 -8.36 -8.11 -6.71
N LYS A 66 -8.59 -8.89 -7.78
CA LYS A 66 -9.59 -9.97 -7.79
C LYS A 66 -9.21 -11.11 -6.84
N HIS A 67 -7.91 -11.34 -6.62
CA HIS A 67 -7.45 -12.40 -5.74
C HIS A 67 -7.59 -12.02 -4.26
N ASP A 68 -7.18 -10.79 -3.91
CA ASP A 68 -7.27 -10.24 -2.57
C ASP A 68 -7.36 -8.71 -2.66
N ASP A 69 -8.40 -8.13 -2.06
CA ASP A 69 -8.69 -6.70 -2.08
C ASP A 69 -7.65 -5.87 -1.30
N GLN A 70 -6.95 -6.49 -0.36
CA GLN A 70 -5.91 -5.91 0.49
C GLN A 70 -4.49 -6.18 -0.01
N GLN A 71 -4.33 -6.91 -1.13
CA GLN A 71 -3.03 -7.31 -1.68
C GLN A 71 -2.08 -6.12 -1.90
N PHE A 72 -2.60 -5.00 -2.40
CA PHE A 72 -1.80 -3.78 -2.61
C PHE A 72 -1.31 -3.15 -1.31
N ARG A 73 -2.09 -3.26 -0.23
CA ARG A 73 -1.68 -2.81 1.10
C ARG A 73 -0.56 -3.68 1.64
N LEU A 74 -0.66 -5.00 1.48
CA LEU A 74 0.38 -5.95 1.87
C LEU A 74 1.67 -5.73 1.08
N LEU A 75 1.57 -5.50 -0.23
CA LEU A 75 2.72 -5.17 -1.06
C LEU A 75 3.40 -3.89 -0.59
N GLY A 76 2.62 -2.84 -0.29
CA GLY A 76 3.14 -1.58 0.27
C GLY A 76 3.86 -1.79 1.61
N LEU A 77 3.27 -2.55 2.54
CA LEU A 77 3.90 -2.89 3.83
C LEU A 77 5.21 -3.67 3.63
N LYS A 78 5.22 -4.65 2.72
CA LYS A 78 6.41 -5.44 2.38
C LYS A 78 7.54 -4.54 1.87
N ILE A 79 7.23 -3.57 1.02
CA ILE A 79 8.20 -2.59 0.52
C ILE A 79 8.71 -1.72 1.68
N LEU A 80 7.81 -1.17 2.50
CA LEU A 80 8.15 -0.31 3.63
C LEU A 80 9.07 -1.01 4.63
N PHE A 81 8.72 -2.23 5.05
CA PHE A 81 9.51 -3.01 6.00
C PHE A 81 10.87 -3.40 5.45
N ARG A 82 10.95 -3.67 4.15
CA ARG A 82 12.21 -4.04 3.50
C ARG A 82 13.10 -2.81 3.23
N ALA A 83 12.52 -1.65 3.01
CA ALA A 83 13.26 -0.39 2.92
C ALA A 83 13.76 0.09 4.29
N ASN A 84 12.95 -0.07 5.35
CA ASN A 84 13.28 0.42 6.69
C ASN A 84 14.27 -0.48 7.45
N ASN A 85 14.30 -1.78 7.18
CA ASN A 85 15.26 -2.68 7.85
C ASN A 85 16.68 -2.55 7.26
N ARG A 86 17.47 -1.61 7.81
CA ARG A 86 18.87 -1.35 7.42
C ARG A 86 19.84 -2.47 7.82
N ASN A 87 19.64 -3.11 8.97
CA ASN A 87 20.51 -4.21 9.44
C ASN A 87 20.11 -5.59 8.91
N ARG A 88 19.28 -5.66 7.86
CA ARG A 88 18.82 -6.93 7.28
C ARG A 88 19.97 -7.85 6.84
N ARG A 89 21.09 -7.29 6.39
CA ARG A 89 22.27 -8.07 5.97
C ARG A 89 22.91 -8.82 7.13
N PHE A 90 22.85 -8.26 8.34
CA PHE A 90 23.42 -8.87 9.55
C PHE A 90 22.44 -9.89 10.16
N TRP A 91 21.20 -9.47 10.44
CA TRP A 91 20.23 -10.30 11.16
C TRP A 91 19.49 -11.33 10.30
N LYS A 92 19.43 -11.13 8.96
CA LYS A 92 18.72 -11.97 7.98
C LYS A 92 17.21 -12.18 8.21
N SER A 93 16.65 -11.69 9.32
CA SER A 93 15.23 -11.76 9.68
C SER A 93 14.69 -10.40 10.12
N SER A 94 13.37 -10.26 10.21
CA SER A 94 12.70 -9.05 10.71
C SER A 94 11.35 -9.43 11.31
N THR A 95 11.12 -9.03 12.55
CA THR A 95 9.84 -9.22 13.23
C THR A 95 9.26 -7.87 13.57
N TYR A 96 8.03 -7.62 13.15
CA TYR A 96 7.28 -6.41 13.47
C TYR A 96 6.09 -6.79 14.34
N SER A 97 5.95 -6.13 15.48
CA SER A 97 4.79 -6.30 16.36
C SER A 97 3.68 -5.34 15.94
N PRO A 98 2.40 -5.77 15.92
CA PRO A 98 1.27 -4.86 15.74
C PRO A 98 1.04 -3.98 16.97
N PHE A 99 1.63 -4.33 18.13
CA PHE A 99 1.47 -3.61 19.38
C PHE A 99 2.45 -2.44 19.49
N GLN A 100 1.92 -1.28 19.89
CA GLN A 100 2.71 -0.14 20.29
C GLN A 100 3.20 -0.35 21.73
N PHE A 101 4.47 -0.69 21.90
CA PHE A 101 5.04 -0.82 23.24
C PHE A 101 5.27 0.55 23.86
N LYS A 102 4.76 0.76 25.08
CA LYS A 102 5.07 1.95 25.86
C LYS A 102 6.57 1.93 26.18
N LYS A 103 7.28 3.00 25.81
CA LYS A 103 8.69 3.18 26.19
C LYS A 103 8.77 3.17 27.71
N ARG A 104 9.48 2.18 28.29
CA ARG A 104 9.74 2.19 29.73
C ARG A 104 10.63 3.41 30.03
N LYS A 105 10.23 4.19 31.04
CA LYS A 105 11.08 5.23 31.63
C LYS A 105 12.24 4.59 32.37
#